data_AF-F6V7M4-F1
#
_entry.id   AF-F6V7M4-F1
#
_cell.length_a   1.000
_cell.length_b   1.000
_cell.length_c   1.000
_cell.angle_alpha   90.00
_cell.angle_beta   90.00
_cell.angle_gamma   90.00
#
_symmetry.space_group_name_H-M   'P 1'
#
loop_
_entity.id
_entity.type
_entity.pdbx_description
1 polymer ?
#
loop_
_entity_poly.entity_id
_entity_poly.type
_entity_poly.pdbx_seq_one_letter_code
_entity_poly.pdbx_strand_id
1 'polypeptide(L)'
;MKARNEMVNDRVIDWALGEALAIGSLLKDGTHVRLSGQDVERGTFSHRHHKLHDQKEDKKVYVPLNDLYPNQATYTVCNSSLSEYGVLGFELGYSMTNPNSLVLWEAQFGDFNNTAQCIIDQFISSGQAKWIRMSGLVLLLPHGYEGMGPEHSSAR
;
A
#
# COMPACT_ATOMS: atom_id res chain seq x y z
N MET A 1 12.70 11.52 -9.25
CA MET A 1 12.15 11.15 -10.59
C MET A 1 13.21 10.89 -11.65
N LYS A 2 14.32 11.67 -11.74
CA LYS A 2 15.39 11.41 -12.74
C LYS A 2 15.89 9.96 -12.74
N ALA A 3 16.21 9.41 -11.56
CA ALA A 3 16.64 8.02 -11.40
C ALA A 3 15.64 6.98 -11.96
N ARG A 4 14.33 7.19 -11.77
CA ARG A 4 13.30 6.29 -12.34
C ARG A 4 13.29 6.34 -13.87
N ASN A 5 13.51 7.52 -14.46
CA ASN A 5 13.57 7.67 -15.91
C ASN A 5 14.82 6.98 -16.49
N GLU A 6 15.97 7.12 -15.82
CA GLU A 6 17.21 6.42 -16.16
C GLU A 6 17.02 4.89 -16.11
N MET A 7 16.46 4.36 -15.01
CA MET A 7 16.11 2.95 -14.87
C MET A 7 15.26 2.41 -16.02
N VAL A 8 14.19 3.12 -16.40
CA VAL A 8 13.33 2.73 -17.52
C VAL A 8 14.10 2.70 -18.85
N ASN A 9 14.94 3.71 -19.11
CA ASN A 9 15.76 3.78 -20.32
C ASN A 9 16.78 2.63 -20.38
N ASP A 10 17.38 2.32 -19.24
CA ASP A 10 18.38 1.25 -19.09
C ASP A 10 17.76 -0.15 -19.00
N ARG A 11 16.42 -0.23 -18.98
CA ARG A 11 15.63 -1.47 -18.82
C ARG A 11 15.96 -2.24 -17.53
N VAL A 12 16.23 -1.51 -16.46
CA VAL A 12 16.43 -2.04 -15.12
C VAL A 12 15.29 -1.53 -14.24
N ILE A 13 14.79 -2.37 -13.34
CA ILE A 13 13.74 -1.99 -12.39
C ILE A 13 14.17 -2.36 -10.98
N ASP A 14 13.97 -1.45 -10.03
CA ASP A 14 14.01 -1.78 -8.60
C ASP A 14 12.61 -2.20 -8.12
N TRP A 15 12.52 -2.57 -6.85
CA TRP A 15 11.27 -3.01 -6.24
C TRP A 15 10.20 -1.92 -6.27
N ALA A 16 10.56 -0.67 -5.95
CA ALA A 16 9.61 0.43 -5.87
C ALA A 16 9.04 0.81 -7.24
N LEU A 17 9.85 0.79 -8.29
CA LEU A 17 9.39 0.98 -9.66
C LEU A 17 8.55 -0.22 -10.12
N GLY A 18 8.93 -1.45 -9.76
CA GLY A 18 8.12 -2.65 -10.01
C GLY A 18 6.72 -2.56 -9.41
N GLU A 19 6.61 -2.12 -8.14
CA GLU A 19 5.33 -1.87 -7.46
C GLU A 19 4.51 -0.82 -8.23
N ALA A 20 5.12 0.32 -8.59
CA ALA A 20 4.45 1.38 -9.32
C ALA A 20 3.98 0.94 -10.72
N LEU A 21 4.75 0.08 -11.42
CA LEU A 21 4.36 -0.49 -12.71
C LEU A 21 3.16 -1.44 -12.59
N ALA A 22 3.15 -2.29 -11.56
CA ALA A 22 2.03 -3.18 -11.29
C ALA A 22 0.75 -2.38 -11.01
N ILE A 23 0.82 -1.39 -10.11
CA ILE A 23 -0.30 -0.49 -9.84
C ILE A 23 -0.74 0.23 -11.12
N GLY A 24 0.20 0.83 -11.87
CA GLY A 24 -0.09 1.53 -13.12
C GLY A 24 -0.80 0.67 -14.16
N SER A 25 -0.43 -0.60 -14.30
CA SER A 25 -1.11 -1.53 -15.21
C SER A 25 -2.55 -1.83 -14.80
N LEU A 26 -2.82 -2.02 -13.51
CA LEU A 26 -4.18 -2.23 -13.01
C LEU A 26 -5.06 -1.00 -13.22
N LEU A 27 -4.51 0.19 -12.98
CA LEU A 27 -5.23 1.44 -13.24
C LEU A 27 -5.56 1.59 -14.72
N LYS A 28 -4.64 1.22 -15.62
CA LYS A 28 -4.89 1.20 -17.07
C LYS A 28 -6.06 0.29 -17.44
N ASP A 29 -6.17 -0.86 -16.79
CA ASP A 29 -7.22 -1.86 -17.05
C ASP A 29 -8.55 -1.55 -16.34
N GLY A 30 -8.64 -0.42 -15.63
CA GLY A 30 -9.86 0.02 -14.97
C GLY A 30 -10.06 -0.53 -13.56
N THR A 31 -9.04 -1.16 -12.96
CA THR A 31 -9.06 -1.63 -11.58
C THR A 31 -8.69 -0.49 -10.63
N HIS A 32 -9.61 -0.13 -9.73
CA HIS A 32 -9.30 0.80 -8.65
C HIS A 32 -8.24 0.21 -7.72
N VAL A 33 -7.23 1.01 -7.37
CA VAL A 33 -6.19 0.62 -6.42
C VAL A 33 -6.21 1.56 -5.24
N ARG A 34 -6.29 0.99 -4.03
CA ARG A 34 -6.26 1.70 -2.75
C ARG A 34 -5.09 1.18 -1.91
N LEU A 35 -4.20 2.08 -1.51
CA LEU A 35 -3.09 1.82 -0.60
C LEU A 35 -3.21 2.72 0.64
N SER A 36 -3.25 2.13 1.83
CA SER A 36 -3.19 2.87 3.09
C SER A 36 -2.21 2.25 4.07
N GLY A 37 -1.73 3.07 5.01
CA GLY A 37 -0.79 2.67 6.03
C GLY A 37 -0.01 3.87 6.54
N GLN A 38 0.86 3.67 7.52
CA GLN A 38 1.65 4.76 8.09
C GLN A 38 2.75 5.17 7.09
N ASP A 39 2.80 6.47 6.77
CA ASP A 39 3.78 7.09 5.85
C ASP A 39 3.86 6.51 4.42
N VAL A 40 2.86 5.72 4.00
CA VAL A 40 2.88 4.99 2.71
C VAL A 40 2.99 5.90 1.49
N GLU A 41 2.55 7.15 1.56
CA GLU A 41 2.66 8.09 0.45
C GLU A 41 4.11 8.32 0.00
N ARG A 42 5.03 8.40 0.97
CA ARG A 42 6.48 8.44 0.74
C ARG A 42 7.10 7.05 0.78
N GLY A 43 6.54 6.17 1.61
CA GLY A 43 7.11 4.92 2.09
C GLY A 43 8.00 5.15 3.30
N THR A 44 7.93 4.24 4.29
CA THR A 44 8.80 4.24 5.49
C THR A 44 10.26 4.40 5.09
N PHE A 45 10.71 3.60 4.13
CA PHE A 45 12.08 3.56 3.63
C PHE A 45 12.36 4.56 2.50
N SER A 46 11.50 5.57 2.30
CA SER A 46 11.65 6.63 1.28
C SER A 46 11.87 6.11 -0.15
N HIS A 47 11.25 4.98 -0.50
CA HIS A 47 11.41 4.33 -1.80
C HIS A 47 10.23 4.63 -2.75
N ARG A 48 9.04 4.94 -2.20
CA ARG A 48 7.78 4.93 -2.93
C ARG A 48 7.44 6.26 -3.61
N HIS A 49 7.45 7.37 -2.88
CA HIS A 49 7.16 8.71 -3.43
C HIS A 49 5.92 8.77 -4.37
N HIS A 50 4.80 8.17 -3.97
CA HIS A 50 3.56 8.18 -4.75
C HIS A 50 2.78 9.49 -4.60
N LYS A 51 3.01 10.25 -3.53
CA LYS A 51 2.54 11.65 -3.41
C LYS A 51 3.74 12.58 -3.27
N LEU A 52 3.82 13.57 -4.14
CA LEU A 52 4.84 14.61 -4.14
C LEU A 52 4.25 15.87 -3.52
N HIS A 53 5.01 16.51 -2.66
CA HIS A 53 4.64 17.79 -2.04
C HIS A 53 5.43 18.92 -2.68
N ASP A 54 4.74 19.98 -3.09
CA ASP A 54 5.36 21.20 -3.60
C ASP A 54 6.24 21.82 -2.48
N GLN A 55 7.43 22.27 -2.84
CA GLN A 55 8.41 22.81 -1.89
C GLN A 55 8.19 24.29 -1.60
N LYS A 56 7.38 24.98 -2.40
CA LYS A 56 7.13 26.43 -2.31
C LYS A 56 5.70 26.74 -1.88
N GLU A 57 4.75 25.90 -2.28
CA GLU A 57 3.33 26.06 -1.97
C GLU A 57 2.88 25.00 -0.96
N ASP A 58 2.46 25.44 0.22
CA ASP A 58 1.95 24.54 1.26
C ASP A 58 0.71 23.77 0.78
N LYS A 59 0.58 22.52 1.23
CA LYS A 59 -0.54 21.58 0.92
C LYS A 59 -0.77 21.27 -0.57
N LYS A 60 0.04 21.81 -1.48
CA LYS A 60 -0.03 21.44 -2.89
C LYS A 60 0.67 20.11 -3.09
N VAL A 61 -0.08 19.16 -3.64
CA VAL A 61 0.38 17.79 -3.84
C VAL A 61 0.14 17.33 -5.26
N TYR A 62 0.96 16.40 -5.72
CA TYR A 62 0.86 15.76 -7.02
C TYR A 62 0.99 14.25 -6.86
N VAL A 63 0.08 13.48 -7.47
CA VAL A 63 0.07 12.01 -7.40
C VAL A 63 0.27 11.48 -8.83
N PRO A 64 1.52 11.18 -9.25
CA PRO A 64 1.81 10.84 -10.65
C PRO A 64 1.01 9.64 -11.18
N LEU A 65 0.69 8.69 -10.31
CA LEU A 65 -0.07 7.50 -10.68
C LEU A 65 -1.53 7.79 -11.06
N ASN A 66 -2.07 8.98 -10.79
CA ASN A 66 -3.41 9.40 -11.23
C ASN A 66 -3.42 10.06 -12.62
N ASP A 67 -2.25 10.31 -13.23
CA ASP A 67 -2.12 11.00 -14.52
C ASP A 67 -1.34 10.17 -15.57
N LEU A 68 -1.48 8.85 -15.53
CA LEU A 68 -0.82 7.93 -16.46
C LEU A 68 -1.57 7.77 -17.79
N TYR A 69 -2.91 7.69 -17.75
CA TYR A 69 -3.75 7.44 -18.93
C TYR A 69 -5.07 8.22 -18.86
N PRO A 70 -5.66 8.66 -20.00
CA PRO A 70 -6.89 9.46 -19.98
C PRO A 70 -8.11 8.81 -19.32
N ASN A 71 -8.23 7.47 -19.40
CA ASN A 71 -9.39 6.71 -18.91
C ASN A 71 -9.00 5.71 -17.80
N GLN A 72 -7.89 5.94 -17.10
CA GLN A 72 -7.48 5.05 -16.03
C GLN A 72 -8.48 5.05 -14.86
N ALA A 73 -8.49 3.97 -14.09
CA ALA A 73 -9.12 3.96 -12.78
C ALA A 73 -8.38 4.87 -11.79
N THR A 74 -9.06 5.16 -10.69
CA THR A 74 -8.53 5.99 -9.61
C THR A 74 -7.50 5.23 -8.79
N TYR A 75 -6.39 5.89 -8.48
CA TYR A 75 -5.45 5.47 -7.44
C TYR A 75 -5.65 6.30 -6.18
N THR A 76 -5.89 5.63 -5.06
CA THR A 76 -5.99 6.28 -3.74
C THR A 76 -4.85 5.84 -2.86
N VAL A 77 -3.99 6.78 -2.48
CA VAL A 77 -2.94 6.59 -1.47
C VAL A 77 -3.13 7.54 -0.31
N CYS A 78 -3.11 7.02 0.91
CA CYS A 78 -3.28 7.82 2.10
C CYS A 78 -2.40 7.36 3.25
N ASN A 79 -1.70 8.31 3.87
CA ASN A 79 -1.10 8.11 5.18
C ASN A 79 -2.22 7.89 6.19
N SER A 80 -2.18 6.77 6.89
CA SER A 80 -3.18 6.40 7.89
C SER A 80 -2.94 7.11 9.21
N SER A 81 -3.95 7.07 10.09
CA SER A 81 -3.71 7.31 11.52
C SER A 81 -2.74 6.25 12.07
N LEU A 82 -2.11 6.57 13.21
CA LEU A 82 -1.21 5.67 13.92
C LEU A 82 -2.00 4.59 14.68
N SER A 83 -2.62 3.68 13.92
CA SER A 83 -3.45 2.58 14.45
C SER A 83 -3.48 1.43 13.46
N GLU A 84 -2.99 0.25 13.83
CA GLU A 84 -3.07 -0.92 12.96
C GLU A 84 -4.46 -1.54 13.04
N TYR A 85 -5.01 -1.74 14.24
CA TYR A 85 -6.32 -2.37 14.42
C TYR A 85 -7.42 -1.62 13.66
N GLY A 86 -7.51 -0.29 13.85
CA GLY A 86 -8.56 0.52 13.26
C GLY A 86 -8.44 0.59 11.73
N VAL A 87 -7.22 0.77 11.22
CA VAL A 87 -6.98 0.93 9.79
C VAL A 87 -7.10 -0.42 9.07
N LEU A 88 -6.53 -1.51 9.60
CA LEU A 88 -6.65 -2.83 8.98
C LEU A 88 -8.12 -3.30 8.96
N GLY A 89 -8.87 -3.04 10.03
CA GLY A 89 -10.31 -3.30 10.07
C GLY A 89 -11.09 -2.50 9.03
N PHE A 90 -10.71 -1.24 8.80
CA PHE A 90 -11.30 -0.41 7.75
C PHE A 90 -11.01 -0.97 6.35
N GLU A 91 -9.75 -1.31 6.04
CA GLU A 91 -9.38 -1.83 4.71
C GLU A 91 -10.00 -3.21 4.42
N LEU A 92 -10.17 -4.05 5.46
CA LEU A 92 -10.97 -5.26 5.36
C LEU A 92 -12.41 -4.93 4.91
N GLY A 93 -13.07 -3.99 5.58
CA GLY A 93 -14.42 -3.53 5.21
C GLY A 93 -14.49 -3.03 3.76
N TYR A 94 -13.50 -2.24 3.35
CA TYR A 94 -13.40 -1.71 1.99
C TYR A 94 -13.28 -2.84 0.95
N SER A 95 -12.37 -3.78 1.17
CA SER A 95 -12.12 -4.91 0.26
C SER A 95 -13.33 -5.83 0.07
N MET A 96 -14.15 -6.01 1.11
CA MET A 96 -15.38 -6.80 1.01
C MET A 96 -16.49 -6.07 0.25
N THR A 97 -16.48 -4.73 0.26
CA THR A 97 -17.51 -3.90 -0.38
C THR A 97 -17.24 -3.75 -1.88
N ASN A 98 -15.98 -3.60 -2.27
CA ASN A 98 -15.58 -3.50 -3.67
C ASN A 98 -14.60 -4.63 -4.06
N PRO A 99 -15.10 -5.83 -4.40
CA PRO A 99 -14.27 -7.00 -4.66
C PRO A 99 -13.43 -6.89 -5.94
N ASN A 100 -13.72 -5.93 -6.82
CA ASN A 100 -12.98 -5.72 -8.07
C ASN A 100 -11.86 -4.68 -7.92
N SER A 101 -11.61 -4.20 -6.70
CA SER A 101 -10.52 -3.27 -6.39
C SER A 101 -9.34 -4.00 -5.77
N LEU A 102 -8.13 -3.54 -6.05
CA LEU A 102 -6.96 -3.91 -5.26
C LEU A 102 -6.89 -3.03 -4.02
N VAL A 103 -7.05 -3.63 -2.85
CA VAL A 103 -6.95 -2.94 -1.55
C VAL A 103 -5.71 -3.45 -0.84
N LEU A 104 -4.80 -2.55 -0.51
CA LEU A 104 -3.56 -2.83 0.19
C LEU A 104 -3.50 -2.05 1.51
N TRP A 105 -3.08 -2.75 2.56
CA TRP A 105 -2.65 -2.15 3.81
C TRP A 105 -1.17 -2.44 4.03
N GLU A 106 -0.38 -1.40 4.29
CA GLU A 106 1.06 -1.53 4.61
C GLU A 106 1.33 -1.17 6.07
N ALA A 107 1.97 -2.10 6.79
CA ALA A 107 2.52 -1.82 8.11
C ALA A 107 3.82 -1.02 7.97
N GLN A 108 4.12 -0.11 8.91
CA GLN A 108 5.38 0.65 8.88
C GLN A 108 6.59 -0.30 8.95
N PHE A 109 6.53 -1.24 9.89
CA PHE A 109 7.31 -2.48 9.98
C PHE A 109 6.32 -3.62 10.22
N GLY A 110 6.64 -4.81 9.72
CA GLY A 110 5.77 -5.97 9.86
C GLY A 110 5.47 -6.29 11.32
N ASP A 111 6.42 -6.05 12.23
CA ASP A 111 6.37 -6.33 13.66
C ASP A 111 5.09 -5.79 14.34
N PHE A 112 4.55 -4.65 13.86
CA PHE A 112 3.39 -4.00 14.45
C PHE A 112 2.03 -4.62 14.05
N ASN A 113 1.95 -5.51 13.05
CA ASN A 113 0.64 -6.08 12.68
C ASN A 113 0.00 -6.90 13.81
N ASN A 114 0.78 -7.34 14.79
CA ASN A 114 0.29 -8.05 15.96
C ASN A 114 -0.72 -7.23 16.79
N THR A 115 -0.70 -5.90 16.74
CA THR A 115 -1.70 -5.08 17.43
C THR A 115 -3.07 -5.17 16.76
N ALA A 116 -3.13 -5.61 15.50
CA ALA A 116 -4.35 -5.88 14.73
C ALA A 116 -4.73 -7.37 14.71
N GLN A 117 -4.20 -8.18 15.64
CA GLN A 117 -4.39 -9.63 15.70
C GLN A 117 -5.85 -10.07 15.55
N CYS A 118 -6.77 -9.39 16.24
CA CYS A 118 -8.18 -9.74 16.21
C CYS A 118 -8.78 -9.64 14.81
N ILE A 119 -8.37 -8.63 14.02
CA ILE A 119 -8.80 -8.48 12.63
C ILE A 119 -8.27 -9.63 11.78
N ILE A 120 -7.00 -9.98 11.97
CA ILE A 120 -6.34 -11.08 11.23
C ILE A 120 -7.03 -12.41 11.54
N ASP A 121 -7.22 -12.74 12.82
CA ASP A 121 -7.71 -14.06 13.24
C ASP A 121 -9.22 -14.22 13.03
N GLN A 122 -10.00 -13.21 13.39
CA GLN A 122 -11.45 -13.34 13.43
C GLN A 122 -12.12 -13.04 12.10
N PHE A 123 -11.40 -12.40 11.17
CA PHE A 123 -11.96 -11.97 9.90
C PHE A 123 -11.10 -12.35 8.69
N ILE A 124 -9.83 -11.93 8.62
CA ILE A 124 -9.02 -12.15 7.41
C ILE A 124 -8.80 -13.65 7.18
N SER A 125 -8.35 -14.39 8.20
CA SER A 125 -8.02 -15.81 8.06
C SER A 125 -9.23 -16.74 8.08
N SER A 126 -10.32 -16.34 8.77
CA SER A 126 -11.45 -17.22 9.05
C SER A 126 -12.79 -16.77 8.47
N GLY A 127 -12.86 -15.56 7.88
CA GLY A 127 -14.12 -14.94 7.44
C GLY A 127 -14.84 -15.71 6.34
N GLN A 128 -14.10 -16.30 5.40
CA GLN A 128 -14.69 -17.14 4.35
C GLN A 128 -15.34 -18.40 4.96
N ALA A 129 -14.65 -19.08 5.86
CA ALA A 129 -15.16 -20.31 6.48
C ALA A 129 -16.35 -20.04 7.42
N LYS A 130 -16.27 -18.95 8.20
CA LYS A 130 -17.31 -18.60 9.19
C LYS A 130 -18.57 -18.02 8.55
N TRP A 131 -18.42 -17.20 7.50
CA TRP A 131 -19.52 -16.36 6.99
C TRP A 131 -19.61 -16.28 5.47
N ILE A 132 -18.81 -17.06 4.73
CA ILE A 132 -18.77 -17.02 3.25
C ILE A 132 -18.45 -15.58 2.77
N ARG A 133 -17.63 -14.86 3.54
CA ARG A 133 -17.15 -13.51 3.19
C ARG A 133 -15.75 -13.62 2.62
N MET A 134 -15.63 -13.26 1.34
CA MET A 134 -14.35 -13.16 0.64
C MET A 134 -13.80 -11.75 0.79
N SER A 135 -12.48 -11.65 0.93
CA SER A 135 -11.74 -10.39 0.94
C SER A 135 -10.50 -10.57 0.06
N GLY A 136 -10.26 -9.60 -0.83
CA GLY A 136 -9.04 -9.49 -1.63
C GLY A 136 -7.98 -8.58 -0.99
N LEU A 137 -8.06 -8.33 0.32
CA LEU A 137 -7.14 -7.44 1.03
C LEU A 137 -5.71 -7.99 1.00
N VAL A 138 -4.76 -7.14 0.61
CA VAL A 138 -3.33 -7.43 0.61
C VAL A 138 -2.67 -6.77 1.81
N LEU A 139 -1.84 -7.53 2.54
CA LEU A 139 -1.03 -7.03 3.65
C LEU A 139 0.42 -6.93 3.19
N LEU A 140 0.98 -5.72 3.18
CA LEU A 140 2.40 -5.47 2.96
C LEU A 140 3.08 -5.36 4.33
N LEU A 141 3.91 -6.34 4.66
CA LEU A 141 4.57 -6.47 5.96
C LEU A 141 6.09 -6.44 5.76
N PRO A 142 6.74 -5.27 5.87
CA PRO A 142 8.19 -5.18 5.79
C PRO A 142 8.86 -6.12 6.81
N HIS A 143 9.84 -6.88 6.35
CA HIS A 143 10.45 -7.96 7.12
C HIS A 143 11.90 -8.15 6.69
N GLY A 144 12.81 -8.36 7.65
CA GLY A 144 14.22 -8.62 7.37
C GLY A 144 15.12 -8.44 8.59
N TYR A 145 16.10 -9.33 8.78
CA TYR A 145 17.06 -9.24 9.87
C TYR A 145 18.25 -8.37 9.47
N GLU A 146 18.13 -7.06 9.68
CA GLU A 146 19.12 -6.06 9.24
C GLU A 146 19.87 -5.41 10.42
N GLY A 147 19.74 -5.96 11.63
CA GLY A 147 20.41 -5.45 12.84
C GLY A 147 19.72 -4.24 13.48
N MET A 148 18.46 -3.96 13.11
CA MET A 148 17.67 -2.83 13.61
C MET A 148 16.97 -3.08 14.95
N GLY A 149 17.12 -4.28 15.51
CA GLY A 149 16.52 -4.67 16.79
C GLY A 149 15.25 -5.52 16.64
N PRO A 150 14.73 -6.06 17.76
CA PRO A 150 13.68 -7.08 17.74
C PRO A 150 12.33 -6.59 17.21
N GLU A 151 12.03 -5.29 17.28
CA GLU A 151 10.77 -4.69 16.81
C GLU A 151 10.86 -4.11 15.37
N HIS A 152 11.93 -4.40 14.66
CA HIS A 152 12.17 -3.95 13.28
C HIS A 152 12.79 -5.08 12.45
N SER A 153 12.39 -6.32 12.72
CA SER A 153 13.01 -7.50 12.11
C SER A 153 11.99 -8.51 11.62
N SER A 154 10.98 -8.82 12.45
CA SER A 154 10.06 -9.93 12.19
C SER A 154 8.64 -9.44 11.94
N ALA A 155 8.04 -9.85 10.83
CA ALA A 155 6.61 -9.59 10.62
C ALA A 155 5.69 -10.36 11.58
N ARG A 156 6.21 -11.20 12.48
CA ARG A 156 5.61 -11.71 13.71
C ARG A 156 6.70 -12.27 14.61
#